data_AF-W5MWR5-F1
#
_entry.id   AF-W5MWR5-F1
#
_cell.length_a   1.000
_cell.length_b   1.000
_cell.length_c   1.000
_cell.angle_alpha   90.00
_cell.angle_beta   90.00
_cell.angle_gamma   90.00
#
_symmetry.space_group_name_H-M   'P 1'
#
loop_
_entity.id
_entity.type
_entity.pdbx_description
1 polymer ?
#
loop_
_entity_poly.entity_id
_entity_poly.type
_entity_poly.pdbx_seq_one_letter_code
_entity_poly.pdbx_strand_id
1 'polypeptide(L)'
;SYIILYMIQPQTQCLHHRGGGGKRNGRSKKWKEMLKLPHISLCEELRRTIERDYSSLCEKQPIGRLLFRQFCDTRPELKRCIEFLDAVVGYEVTPDEKRRDCGLNILDTYFNNGSAAHLPEIPQEVVRDCREKLDQSPCKELFKECTRIVHEYLSGAPFSQFQDSMYFSRFVQWKWLERQPVTKNTFRHYRVLGKGGFGEVCACQVRATGKMYACKKLEKKRVKKRKGEAMALNEKRILEKVNSRFVVSLAYAYETKDALCLVLTIMNGGDLKFHIYNMGNSGFDEQRAIFYAAEICCGLEDLHRERIVYRDLKPENILLDDRGHIRISDLGLAVQIPEGETIRGRVGTVGYMAPEVIQNESYTFSPDWWGLGCLIFEMIQGQSPFRRRKERVKREEVDRRVREDPEEYSEKFSEEAKDICRALLAKDPKERLGCQGGGGAEVKQHRIFKNINFKRLEANMLDPPFIPDPRAVYCKDVLDIEQFSTVKGVNLDPTDDDFYHKFVTGSVSIPWQNEMIEMECFKEINVYEADGTLCPDLDVNRPNPPPKRGFFYRLFSREVCFKSGYSDDEEEPYRI
;
A
#
# COMPACT_ATOMS: atom_id res chain seq x y z
N SER A 1 20.86 37.46 -13.26
CA SER A 1 19.45 37.48 -12.82
C SER A 1 18.50 36.58 -13.63
N TYR A 2 19.00 35.57 -14.37
CA TYR A 2 18.16 34.65 -15.19
C TYR A 2 18.12 33.20 -14.67
N ILE A 3 18.75 32.90 -13.53
CA ILE A 3 18.80 31.54 -12.95
C ILE A 3 17.62 31.27 -11.99
N ILE A 4 16.91 32.31 -11.53
CA ILE A 4 15.83 32.18 -10.52
C ILE A 4 14.52 31.62 -11.12
N LEU A 5 14.26 31.80 -12.42
CA LEU A 5 12.99 31.32 -13.04
C LEU A 5 12.93 29.79 -13.26
N TYR A 6 14.06 29.12 -13.44
CA TYR A 6 14.10 27.65 -13.59
C TYR A 6 14.10 26.90 -12.25
N MET A 7 14.36 27.61 -11.13
CA MET A 7 14.41 27.00 -9.79
C MET A 7 13.06 26.99 -9.09
N ILE A 8 12.19 27.96 -9.39
CA ILE A 8 10.82 28.02 -8.85
C ILE A 8 9.91 27.02 -9.58
N GLN A 9 10.09 26.77 -10.88
CA GLN A 9 9.21 25.91 -11.69
C GLN A 9 9.08 24.44 -11.21
N PRO A 10 10.15 23.71 -10.83
CA PRO A 10 10.02 22.33 -10.35
C PRO A 10 9.36 22.22 -8.97
N GLN A 11 9.67 23.16 -8.07
CA GLN A 11 9.06 23.23 -6.74
C GLN A 11 7.58 23.62 -6.85
N THR A 12 7.26 24.67 -7.62
CA THR A 12 5.85 25.07 -7.87
C THR A 12 5.06 24.03 -8.65
N GLN A 13 5.62 23.31 -9.63
CA GLN A 13 4.86 22.29 -10.37
C GLN A 13 4.43 21.12 -9.47
N CYS A 14 5.31 20.64 -8.58
CA CYS A 14 4.91 19.62 -7.58
C CYS A 14 3.84 20.16 -6.63
N LEU A 15 3.99 21.40 -6.16
CA LEU A 15 3.00 22.06 -5.28
C LEU A 15 1.65 22.33 -6.00
N HIS A 16 1.67 22.67 -7.28
CA HIS A 16 0.47 22.90 -8.11
C HIS A 16 -0.26 21.59 -8.44
N HIS A 17 0.48 20.47 -8.57
CA HIS A 17 -0.11 19.15 -8.78
C HIS A 17 -0.59 18.49 -7.48
N ARG A 18 -0.02 18.85 -6.31
CA ARG A 18 -0.58 18.51 -4.98
C ARG A 18 -1.97 19.12 -4.78
N GLY A 19 -2.19 20.35 -5.27
CA GLY A 19 -3.48 21.04 -5.18
C GLY A 19 -4.50 20.73 -6.29
N GLY A 20 -4.27 19.70 -7.13
CA GLY A 20 -5.20 19.37 -8.21
C GLY A 20 -5.31 20.50 -9.25
N GLY A 21 -4.27 20.70 -10.06
CA GLY A 21 -4.29 21.71 -11.13
C GLY A 21 -5.42 21.50 -12.16
N GLY A 22 -6.50 22.29 -12.02
CA GLY A 22 -7.58 22.48 -13.00
C GLY A 22 -8.72 21.45 -12.94
N LYS A 23 -9.80 21.69 -13.72
CA LYS A 23 -11.04 20.87 -13.82
C LYS A 23 -10.86 19.35 -14.09
N ARG A 24 -9.63 18.84 -14.21
CA ARG A 24 -9.29 17.46 -14.58
C ARG A 24 -8.39 16.75 -13.56
N ASN A 25 -8.08 17.38 -12.41
CA ASN A 25 -7.28 16.78 -11.33
C ASN A 25 -5.98 16.10 -11.83
N GLY A 26 -5.26 16.72 -12.78
CA GLY A 26 -4.02 16.16 -13.36
C GLY A 26 -4.17 15.11 -14.47
N ARG A 27 -5.39 14.63 -14.76
CA ARG A 27 -5.66 13.61 -15.81
C ARG A 27 -5.29 14.10 -17.22
N SER A 28 -4.82 13.17 -18.05
CA SER A 28 -4.61 13.36 -19.49
C SER A 28 -5.88 13.81 -20.20
N LYS A 29 -5.79 14.63 -21.25
CA LYS A 29 -6.96 15.01 -22.06
C LYS A 29 -7.67 13.79 -22.70
N LYS A 30 -6.94 12.68 -22.86
CA LYS A 30 -7.42 11.43 -23.47
C LYS A 30 -7.67 10.31 -22.46
N TRP A 31 -7.80 10.61 -21.17
CA TRP A 31 -7.84 9.58 -20.13
C TRP A 31 -8.98 8.56 -20.29
N LYS A 32 -10.16 8.98 -20.77
CA LYS A 32 -11.28 8.07 -21.08
C LYS A 32 -10.97 7.10 -22.22
N GLU A 33 -10.12 7.50 -23.17
CA GLU A 33 -9.64 6.60 -24.23
C GLU A 33 -8.62 5.60 -23.66
N MET A 34 -7.78 6.05 -22.71
CA MET A 34 -6.75 5.22 -22.06
C MET A 34 -7.35 4.17 -21.11
N LEU A 35 -8.51 4.46 -20.49
CA LEU A 35 -9.22 3.58 -19.56
C LEU A 35 -10.55 3.07 -20.14
N LYS A 36 -10.65 2.98 -21.47
CA LYS A 36 -11.87 2.48 -22.11
C LYS A 36 -12.05 1.00 -21.79
N LEU A 37 -13.17 0.63 -21.17
CA LEU A 37 -13.49 -0.78 -20.92
C LEU A 37 -13.54 -1.56 -22.24
N PRO A 38 -12.94 -2.76 -22.28
CA PRO A 38 -12.99 -3.62 -23.46
C PRO A 38 -14.41 -4.14 -23.69
N HIS A 39 -14.71 -4.52 -24.93
CA HIS A 39 -15.90 -5.34 -25.19
C HIS A 39 -15.78 -6.68 -24.44
N ILE A 40 -16.89 -7.17 -23.89
CA ILE A 40 -16.89 -8.35 -23.01
C ILE A 40 -16.32 -9.61 -23.68
N SER A 41 -16.43 -9.75 -25.00
CA SER A 41 -15.83 -10.87 -25.74
C SER A 41 -14.30 -10.92 -25.66
N LEU A 42 -13.63 -9.76 -25.48
CA LEU A 42 -12.18 -9.70 -25.27
C LEU A 42 -11.76 -10.18 -23.86
N CYS A 43 -12.72 -10.42 -22.99
CA CYS A 43 -12.51 -10.80 -21.61
C CYS A 43 -12.76 -12.29 -21.36
N GLU A 44 -13.12 -13.09 -22.37
CA GLU A 44 -13.51 -14.50 -22.20
C GLU A 44 -12.40 -15.36 -21.59
N GLU A 45 -11.17 -15.22 -22.07
CA GLU A 45 -10.02 -15.95 -21.52
C GLU A 45 -9.78 -15.58 -20.06
N LEU A 46 -9.86 -14.29 -19.74
CA LEU A 46 -9.72 -13.80 -18.37
C LEU A 46 -10.85 -14.32 -17.46
N ARG A 47 -12.08 -14.36 -17.97
CA ARG A 47 -13.25 -14.89 -17.26
C ARG A 47 -13.07 -16.38 -16.91
N ARG A 48 -12.39 -17.15 -17.77
CA ARG A 48 -12.11 -18.58 -17.53
C ARG A 48 -10.96 -18.82 -16.56
N THR A 49 -9.96 -17.94 -16.57
CA THR A 49 -8.69 -18.12 -15.82
C THR A 49 -8.66 -17.41 -14.47
N ILE A 50 -9.61 -16.51 -14.20
CA ILE A 50 -9.66 -15.80 -12.92
C ILE A 50 -10.02 -16.75 -11.77
N GLU A 51 -9.25 -16.65 -10.69
CA GLU A 51 -9.52 -17.41 -9.46
C GLU A 51 -10.86 -16.99 -8.86
N ARG A 52 -11.68 -17.98 -8.47
CA ARG A 52 -13.04 -17.80 -7.96
C ARG A 52 -13.08 -17.91 -6.42
N ASP A 53 -12.22 -17.14 -5.77
CA ASP A 53 -12.17 -17.04 -4.31
C ASP A 53 -13.01 -15.85 -3.82
N TYR A 54 -13.98 -16.11 -2.95
CA TYR A 54 -14.90 -15.07 -2.44
C TYR A 54 -14.15 -13.98 -1.68
N SER A 55 -13.23 -14.35 -0.78
CA SER A 55 -12.47 -13.39 0.03
C SER A 55 -11.62 -12.47 -0.85
N SER A 56 -10.93 -13.03 -1.84
CA SER A 56 -10.14 -12.28 -2.81
C SER A 56 -11.00 -11.33 -3.64
N LEU A 57 -12.08 -11.81 -4.25
CA LEU A 57 -12.85 -11.04 -5.22
C LEU A 57 -13.81 -10.04 -4.57
N CYS A 58 -14.49 -10.42 -3.48
CA CYS A 58 -15.60 -9.66 -2.92
C CYS A 58 -15.24 -8.91 -1.62
N GLU A 59 -14.10 -9.24 -0.98
CA GLU A 59 -13.67 -8.55 0.25
C GLU A 59 -12.39 -7.75 0.06
N LYS A 60 -11.32 -8.40 -0.42
CA LYS A 60 -9.97 -7.80 -0.51
C LYS A 60 -9.83 -6.85 -1.68
N GLN A 61 -10.39 -7.19 -2.83
CA GLN A 61 -10.29 -6.37 -4.04
C GLN A 61 -11.33 -5.23 -4.03
N PRO A 62 -10.90 -3.95 -3.97
CA PRO A 62 -11.80 -2.81 -3.78
C PRO A 62 -12.92 -2.69 -4.83
N ILE A 63 -12.60 -2.85 -6.13
CA ILE A 63 -13.61 -2.78 -7.20
C ILE A 63 -14.53 -4.00 -7.15
N GLY A 64 -13.99 -5.19 -6.88
CA GLY A 64 -14.77 -6.40 -6.75
C GLY A 64 -15.77 -6.33 -5.58
N ARG A 65 -15.34 -5.81 -4.42
CA ARG A 65 -16.21 -5.52 -3.26
C ARG A 65 -17.32 -4.52 -3.61
N LEU A 66 -17.00 -3.44 -4.32
CA LEU A 66 -18.01 -2.46 -4.74
C LEU A 66 -19.04 -3.07 -5.70
N LEU A 67 -18.60 -3.84 -6.69
CA LEU A 67 -19.49 -4.49 -7.65
C LEU A 67 -20.33 -5.60 -7.00
N PHE A 68 -19.77 -6.35 -6.06
CA PHE A 68 -20.51 -7.34 -5.28
C PHE A 68 -21.60 -6.66 -4.42
N ARG A 69 -21.28 -5.52 -3.81
CA ARG A 69 -22.26 -4.72 -3.06
C ARG A 69 -23.37 -4.15 -3.94
N GLN A 70 -23.04 -3.60 -5.11
CA GLN A 70 -24.05 -3.17 -6.08
C GLN A 70 -24.97 -4.32 -6.50
N PHE A 71 -24.42 -5.53 -6.63
CA PHE A 71 -25.20 -6.74 -6.88
C PHE A 71 -26.07 -7.14 -5.68
N CYS A 72 -25.59 -7.03 -4.44
CA CYS A 72 -26.38 -7.29 -3.24
C CYS A 72 -27.50 -6.26 -3.06
N ASP A 73 -27.29 -4.99 -3.42
CA ASP A 73 -28.28 -3.92 -3.30
C ASP A 73 -29.55 -4.15 -4.14
N THR A 74 -29.47 -4.98 -5.18
CA THR A 74 -30.65 -5.35 -6.00
C THR A 74 -31.57 -6.37 -5.33
N ARG A 75 -31.15 -6.95 -4.19
CA ARG A 75 -31.85 -8.04 -3.49
C ARG A 75 -31.98 -7.73 -2.00
N PRO A 76 -33.21 -7.49 -1.50
CA PRO A 76 -33.42 -7.10 -0.10
C PRO A 76 -32.76 -8.03 0.92
N GLU A 77 -32.76 -9.35 0.66
CA GLU A 77 -32.21 -10.37 1.54
C GLU A 77 -30.69 -10.31 1.68
N LEU A 78 -29.98 -9.86 0.64
CA LEU A 78 -28.52 -9.69 0.68
C LEU A 78 -28.12 -8.30 1.13
N LYS A 79 -28.93 -7.29 0.77
CA LYS A 79 -28.72 -5.91 1.18
C LYS A 79 -28.66 -5.80 2.71
N ARG A 80 -29.58 -6.43 3.43
CA ARG A 80 -29.56 -6.47 4.91
C ARG A 80 -28.30 -7.13 5.48
N CYS A 81 -27.72 -8.14 4.81
CA CYS A 81 -26.45 -8.75 5.22
C CYS A 81 -25.30 -7.73 5.10
N ILE A 82 -25.24 -6.99 3.99
CA ILE A 82 -24.24 -5.95 3.77
C ILE A 82 -24.39 -4.81 4.79
N GLU A 83 -25.62 -4.36 5.04
CA GLU A 83 -25.91 -3.31 6.03
C GLU A 83 -25.51 -3.74 7.45
N PHE A 84 -25.75 -5.01 7.82
CA PHE A 84 -25.28 -5.56 9.09
C PHE A 84 -23.75 -5.53 9.20
N LEU A 85 -23.03 -5.98 8.16
CA LEU A 85 -21.56 -5.94 8.16
C LEU A 85 -21.05 -4.50 8.31
N ASP A 86 -21.69 -3.53 7.68
CA ASP A 86 -21.35 -2.11 7.84
C ASP A 86 -21.64 -1.59 9.25
N ALA A 87 -22.75 -2.03 9.86
CA ALA A 87 -23.08 -1.69 11.24
C ALA A 87 -22.05 -2.24 12.23
N VAL A 88 -21.56 -3.48 12.02
CA VAL A 88 -20.49 -4.07 12.84
C VAL A 88 -19.18 -3.30 12.72
N VAL A 89 -18.79 -2.90 11.50
CA VAL A 89 -17.62 -2.04 11.29
C VAL A 89 -17.76 -0.71 12.04
N GLY A 90 -18.97 -0.12 12.05
CA GLY A 90 -19.28 1.07 12.86
C GLY A 90 -19.16 0.83 14.36
N TYR A 91 -19.61 -0.33 14.84
CA TYR A 91 -19.49 -0.73 16.25
C TYR A 91 -18.03 -0.86 16.70
N GLU A 92 -17.16 -1.45 15.89
CA GLU A 92 -15.74 -1.67 16.24
C GLU A 92 -14.96 -0.37 16.51
N VAL A 93 -15.35 0.73 15.85
CA VAL A 93 -14.74 2.06 16.00
C VAL A 93 -15.50 2.95 16.99
N THR A 94 -16.64 2.49 17.52
CA THR A 94 -17.45 3.25 18.47
C THR A 94 -16.67 3.45 19.79
N PRO A 95 -16.65 4.69 20.35
CA PRO A 95 -16.08 4.95 21.66
C PRO A 95 -16.65 4.03 22.74
N ASP A 96 -15.81 3.65 23.71
CA ASP A 96 -16.15 2.69 24.76
C ASP A 96 -17.43 3.08 25.52
N GLU A 97 -17.61 4.37 25.81
CA GLU A 97 -18.78 4.95 26.49
C GLU A 97 -20.10 4.74 25.71
N LYS A 98 -20.05 4.65 24.39
CA LYS A 98 -21.23 4.50 23.51
C LYS A 98 -21.38 3.09 22.93
N ARG A 99 -20.41 2.21 23.22
CA ARG A 99 -20.34 0.88 22.60
C ARG A 99 -21.52 0.01 23.00
N ARG A 100 -21.97 0.09 24.26
CA ARG A 100 -23.12 -0.67 24.73
C ARG A 100 -24.39 -0.35 23.94
N ASP A 101 -24.73 0.93 23.84
CA ASP A 101 -25.93 1.39 23.13
C ASP A 101 -25.87 1.04 21.63
N CYS A 102 -24.70 1.19 21.01
CA CYS A 102 -24.48 0.79 19.63
C CYS A 102 -24.70 -0.73 19.44
N GLY A 103 -24.17 -1.55 20.35
CA GLY A 103 -24.35 -3.00 20.33
C GLY A 103 -25.81 -3.42 20.50
N LEU A 104 -26.55 -2.79 21.42
CA LEU A 104 -27.99 -3.02 21.61
C LEU A 104 -28.78 -2.68 20.36
N ASN A 105 -28.49 -1.53 19.73
CA ASN A 105 -29.14 -1.12 18.49
C ASN A 105 -28.93 -2.13 17.35
N ILE A 106 -27.71 -2.67 17.19
CA ILE A 106 -27.43 -3.73 16.22
C ILE A 106 -28.24 -4.99 16.55
N LEU A 107 -28.25 -5.40 17.81
CA LEU A 107 -28.95 -6.61 18.24
C LEU A 107 -30.46 -6.51 17.99
N ASP A 108 -31.05 -5.35 18.24
CA ASP A 108 -32.49 -5.13 18.08
C ASP A 108 -32.88 -4.92 16.61
N THR A 109 -32.01 -4.29 15.82
CA THR A 109 -32.23 -4.09 14.39
C THR A 109 -32.15 -5.40 13.61
N TYR A 110 -31.15 -6.24 13.85
CA TYR A 110 -30.89 -7.41 13.00
C TYR A 110 -31.34 -8.76 13.60
N PHE A 111 -31.61 -8.84 14.91
CA PHE A 111 -31.93 -10.11 15.57
C PHE A 111 -33.23 -10.12 16.39
N ASN A 112 -34.05 -9.07 16.31
CA ASN A 112 -35.38 -9.11 16.90
C ASN A 112 -36.41 -9.74 15.95
N ASN A 113 -37.24 -10.65 16.48
CA ASN A 113 -38.30 -11.32 15.72
C ASN A 113 -39.36 -10.28 15.31
N GLY A 114 -39.40 -9.94 14.02
CA GLY A 114 -40.30 -8.92 13.47
C GLY A 114 -39.61 -7.71 12.85
N SER A 115 -38.28 -7.59 12.96
CA SER A 115 -37.53 -6.58 12.22
C SER A 115 -37.51 -6.90 10.72
N ALA A 116 -37.75 -5.88 9.88
CA ALA A 116 -37.58 -5.99 8.43
C ALA A 116 -36.13 -6.30 8.01
N ALA A 117 -35.16 -5.97 8.88
CA ALA A 117 -33.73 -6.23 8.67
C ALA A 117 -33.27 -7.55 9.32
N HIS A 118 -34.20 -8.40 9.79
CA HIS A 118 -33.84 -9.64 10.48
C HIS A 118 -32.95 -10.56 9.61
N LEU A 119 -31.89 -11.09 10.22
CA LEU A 119 -30.95 -12.02 9.62
C LEU A 119 -31.22 -13.46 10.08
N PRO A 120 -31.99 -14.27 9.32
CA PRO A 120 -32.28 -15.65 9.69
C PRO A 120 -31.07 -16.59 9.60
N GLU A 121 -29.99 -16.15 8.93
CA GLU A 121 -28.77 -16.95 8.74
C GLU A 121 -27.96 -17.12 10.04
N ILE A 122 -28.17 -16.24 11.03
CA ILE A 122 -27.44 -16.27 12.30
C ILE A 122 -28.24 -17.07 13.35
N PRO A 123 -27.69 -18.15 13.90
CA PRO A 123 -28.36 -18.95 14.94
C PRO A 123 -28.68 -18.16 16.20
N GLN A 124 -29.84 -18.42 16.80
CA GLN A 124 -30.31 -17.73 18.02
C GLN A 124 -29.36 -17.89 19.22
N GLU A 125 -28.62 -19.00 19.28
CA GLU A 125 -27.60 -19.23 20.31
C GLU A 125 -26.44 -18.23 20.21
N VAL A 126 -25.96 -17.91 19.01
CA VAL A 126 -24.91 -16.91 18.79
C VAL A 126 -25.40 -15.52 19.19
N VAL A 127 -26.65 -15.19 18.86
CA VAL A 127 -27.27 -13.92 19.27
C VAL A 127 -27.37 -13.82 20.79
N ARG A 128 -27.78 -14.90 21.48
CA ARG A 128 -27.85 -14.95 22.94
C ARG A 128 -26.47 -14.72 23.55
N ASP A 129 -25.43 -15.39 23.04
CA ASP A 129 -24.06 -15.20 23.50
C ASP A 129 -23.59 -13.75 23.31
N CYS A 130 -23.94 -13.10 22.20
CA CYS A 130 -23.65 -11.68 22.00
C CYS A 130 -24.37 -10.80 23.03
N ARG A 131 -25.66 -11.07 23.34
CA ARG A 131 -26.40 -10.31 24.38
C ARG A 131 -25.75 -10.47 25.75
N GLU A 132 -25.42 -11.70 26.16
CA GLU A 132 -24.77 -11.98 27.44
C GLU A 132 -23.41 -11.28 27.56
N LYS A 133 -22.58 -11.36 26.53
CA LYS A 133 -21.26 -10.69 26.51
C LYS A 133 -21.39 -9.17 26.53
N LEU A 134 -22.38 -8.61 25.85
CA LEU A 134 -22.64 -7.17 25.84
C LEU A 134 -23.04 -6.66 27.23
N ASP A 135 -23.83 -7.44 27.99
CA ASP A 135 -24.23 -7.08 29.34
C ASP A 135 -23.09 -7.19 30.36
N GLN A 136 -22.17 -8.15 30.18
CA GLN A 136 -21.00 -8.34 31.04
C GLN A 136 -19.90 -7.32 30.75
N SER A 137 -19.40 -7.26 29.51
CA SER A 137 -18.30 -6.38 29.12
C SER A 137 -18.27 -6.18 27.60
N PRO A 138 -18.74 -5.02 27.09
CA PRO A 138 -18.70 -4.71 25.67
C PRO A 138 -17.28 -4.71 25.10
N CYS A 139 -16.90 -5.77 24.38
CA CYS A 139 -15.64 -5.85 23.66
C CYS A 139 -15.82 -5.51 22.17
N LYS A 140 -14.74 -5.15 21.50
CA LYS A 140 -14.77 -4.77 20.07
C LYS A 140 -15.08 -5.95 19.15
N GLU A 141 -14.73 -7.17 19.57
CA GLU A 141 -14.89 -8.41 18.79
C GLU A 141 -16.24 -9.10 19.04
N LEU A 142 -17.22 -8.39 19.62
CA LEU A 142 -18.51 -8.94 20.05
C LEU A 142 -19.26 -9.70 18.94
N PHE A 143 -19.28 -9.13 17.73
CA PHE A 143 -20.02 -9.66 16.57
C PHE A 143 -19.14 -10.45 15.60
N LYS A 144 -17.93 -10.86 16.02
CA LYS A 144 -16.99 -11.57 15.15
C LYS A 144 -17.58 -12.87 14.58
N GLU A 145 -18.29 -13.63 15.41
CA GLU A 145 -18.91 -14.89 14.98
C GLU A 145 -20.11 -14.65 14.06
N CYS A 146 -20.97 -13.65 14.36
CA CYS A 146 -22.05 -13.23 13.48
C CYS A 146 -21.52 -12.82 12.09
N THR A 147 -20.43 -12.06 12.07
CA THR A 147 -19.74 -11.64 10.84
C THR A 147 -19.26 -12.86 10.06
N ARG A 148 -18.61 -13.83 10.72
CA ARG A 148 -18.14 -15.07 10.09
C ARG A 148 -19.28 -15.82 9.39
N ILE A 149 -20.41 -15.98 10.06
CA ILE A 149 -21.59 -16.68 9.53
C ILE A 149 -22.17 -15.95 8.31
N VAL A 150 -22.26 -14.61 8.35
CA VAL A 150 -22.74 -13.82 7.21
C VAL A 150 -21.80 -13.95 6.00
N HIS A 151 -20.48 -13.94 6.22
CA HIS A 151 -19.53 -14.17 5.13
C HIS A 151 -19.63 -15.59 4.57
N GLU A 152 -19.80 -16.62 5.42
CA GLU A 152 -20.03 -18.00 4.99
C GLU A 152 -21.27 -18.11 4.10
N TYR A 153 -22.39 -17.51 4.51
CA TYR A 153 -23.58 -17.41 3.68
C TYR A 153 -23.34 -16.71 2.34
N LEU A 154 -22.75 -15.51 2.37
CA LEU A 154 -22.49 -14.70 1.16
C LEU A 154 -21.55 -15.41 0.18
N SER A 155 -20.59 -16.19 0.69
CA SER A 155 -19.63 -16.96 -0.11
C SER A 155 -20.23 -18.18 -0.84
N GLY A 156 -21.43 -18.61 -0.45
CA GLY A 156 -22.15 -19.71 -1.09
C GLY A 156 -22.96 -19.27 -2.32
N ALA A 157 -24.26 -19.58 -2.30
CA ALA A 157 -25.16 -19.29 -3.42
C ALA A 157 -25.17 -17.82 -3.88
N PRO A 158 -25.12 -16.80 -2.99
CA PRO A 158 -25.03 -15.40 -3.43
C PRO A 158 -23.80 -15.12 -4.29
N PHE A 159 -22.63 -15.67 -3.93
CA PHE A 159 -21.41 -15.51 -4.71
C PHE A 159 -21.48 -16.23 -6.07
N SER A 160 -22.10 -17.41 -6.15
CA SER A 160 -22.33 -18.06 -7.46
C SER A 160 -23.22 -17.21 -8.37
N GLN A 161 -24.33 -16.68 -7.84
CA GLN A 161 -25.21 -15.79 -8.59
C GLN A 161 -24.51 -14.48 -9.01
N PHE A 162 -23.57 -13.98 -8.20
CA PHE A 162 -22.76 -12.82 -8.57
C PHE A 162 -21.93 -13.12 -9.82
N GLN A 163 -21.27 -14.28 -9.86
CA GLN A 163 -20.41 -14.70 -10.97
C GLN A 163 -21.16 -14.84 -12.31
N ASP A 164 -22.46 -15.14 -12.24
CA ASP A 164 -23.33 -15.23 -13.42
C ASP A 164 -23.95 -13.88 -13.82
N SER A 165 -23.80 -12.85 -12.99
CA SER A 165 -24.39 -11.54 -13.22
C SER A 165 -23.57 -10.63 -14.16
N MET A 166 -24.21 -9.55 -14.61
CA MET A 166 -23.54 -8.46 -15.32
C MET A 166 -22.50 -7.73 -14.47
N TYR A 167 -22.63 -7.74 -13.13
CA TYR A 167 -21.67 -7.09 -12.23
C TYR A 167 -20.32 -7.81 -12.24
N PHE A 168 -20.33 -9.14 -12.29
CA PHE A 168 -19.09 -9.90 -12.47
C PHE A 168 -18.52 -9.71 -13.87
N SER A 169 -19.37 -9.65 -14.91
CA SER A 169 -18.91 -9.33 -16.27
C SER A 169 -18.19 -7.97 -16.32
N ARG A 170 -18.74 -6.97 -15.61
CA ARG A 170 -18.11 -5.66 -15.43
C ARG A 170 -16.81 -5.74 -14.61
N PHE A 171 -16.76 -6.56 -13.56
CA PHE A 171 -15.52 -6.82 -12.82
C PHE A 171 -14.42 -7.38 -13.71
N VAL A 172 -14.74 -8.32 -14.60
CA VAL A 172 -13.76 -8.89 -15.53
C VAL A 172 -13.25 -7.83 -16.52
N GLN A 173 -14.09 -6.91 -17.01
CA GLN A 173 -13.61 -5.77 -17.83
C GLN A 173 -12.62 -4.87 -17.05
N TRP A 174 -12.89 -4.59 -15.77
CA TRP A 174 -11.97 -3.86 -14.91
C TRP A 174 -10.66 -4.61 -14.68
N LYS A 175 -10.73 -5.93 -14.46
CA LYS A 175 -9.56 -6.79 -14.32
C LYS A 175 -8.74 -6.86 -15.62
N TRP A 176 -9.39 -6.79 -16.78
CA TRP A 176 -8.71 -6.71 -18.08
C TRP A 176 -7.93 -5.40 -18.22
N LEU A 177 -8.52 -4.26 -17.81
CA LEU A 177 -7.82 -2.97 -17.77
C LEU A 177 -6.63 -2.98 -16.81
N GLU A 178 -6.82 -3.58 -15.63
CA GLU A 178 -5.76 -3.75 -14.62
C GLU A 178 -4.55 -4.48 -15.23
N ARG A 179 -4.78 -5.56 -15.99
CA ARG A 179 -3.73 -6.41 -16.58
C ARG A 179 -3.05 -5.82 -17.83
N GLN A 180 -3.41 -4.60 -18.27
CA GLN A 180 -2.75 -4.01 -19.44
C GLN A 180 -1.27 -3.72 -19.17
N PRO A 181 -0.38 -3.83 -20.17
CA PRO A 181 1.05 -3.62 -20.00
C PRO A 181 1.39 -2.23 -19.43
N VAL A 182 2.24 -2.21 -18.41
CA VAL A 182 2.75 -0.97 -17.79
C VAL A 182 4.09 -0.62 -18.42
N THR A 183 4.23 0.61 -18.89
CA THR A 183 5.48 1.10 -19.48
C THR A 183 5.82 2.49 -18.96
N LYS A 184 6.99 3.01 -19.32
CA LYS A 184 7.34 4.41 -19.04
C LYS A 184 6.27 5.42 -19.51
N ASN A 185 5.48 5.08 -20.53
CA ASN A 185 4.46 5.95 -21.09
C ASN A 185 3.20 6.06 -20.24
N THR A 186 3.03 5.18 -19.25
CA THR A 186 1.95 5.22 -18.26
C THR A 186 2.09 6.43 -17.32
N PHE A 187 3.32 6.90 -17.10
CA PHE A 187 3.65 7.91 -16.09
C PHE A 187 4.17 9.22 -16.70
N ARG A 188 4.03 10.31 -15.95
CA ARG A 188 4.86 11.52 -16.07
C ARG A 188 5.82 11.55 -14.89
N HIS A 189 7.10 11.77 -15.14
CA HIS A 189 8.10 11.88 -14.07
C HIS A 189 8.38 13.34 -13.72
N TYR A 190 8.65 13.58 -12.44
CA TYR A 190 8.94 14.90 -11.87
C TYR A 190 10.28 14.84 -11.12
N ARG A 191 10.48 15.74 -10.15
CA ARG A 191 11.73 15.87 -9.40
C ARG A 191 12.13 14.61 -8.64
N VAL A 192 13.44 14.49 -8.41
CA VAL A 192 14.02 13.53 -7.46
C VAL A 192 13.62 13.92 -6.04
N LEU A 193 13.19 12.93 -5.26
CA LEU A 193 12.81 13.03 -3.85
C LEU A 193 13.92 12.54 -2.93
N GLY A 194 14.73 11.58 -3.39
CA GLY A 194 15.80 10.99 -2.60
C GLY A 194 16.63 9.99 -3.38
N LYS A 195 17.62 9.41 -2.71
CA LYS A 195 18.59 8.46 -3.27
C LYS A 195 18.61 7.20 -2.41
N GLY A 196 18.45 6.05 -3.06
CA GLY A 196 18.52 4.73 -2.44
C GLY A 196 19.79 3.98 -2.81
N GLY A 197 19.95 2.75 -2.31
CA GLY A 197 21.17 1.95 -2.55
C GLY A 197 21.47 1.65 -4.01
N PHE A 198 20.43 1.44 -4.84
CA PHE A 198 20.55 1.04 -6.25
C PHE A 198 20.18 2.13 -7.26
N GLY A 199 19.82 3.33 -6.82
CA GLY A 199 19.43 4.42 -7.72
C GLY A 199 18.66 5.52 -7.00
N GLU A 200 17.77 6.18 -7.70
CA GLU A 200 17.03 7.36 -7.22
C GLU A 200 15.55 7.06 -6.98
N VAL A 201 14.91 7.89 -6.16
CA VAL A 201 13.46 7.94 -6.00
C VAL A 201 13.00 9.28 -6.55
N CYS A 202 12.05 9.30 -7.49
CA CYS A 202 11.47 10.53 -8.02
C CYS A 202 9.95 10.51 -7.92
N ALA A 203 9.32 11.68 -7.84
CA ALA A 203 7.86 11.77 -7.94
C ALA A 203 7.41 11.42 -9.38
N CYS A 204 6.31 10.71 -9.51
CA CYS A 204 5.65 10.44 -10.78
C CYS A 204 4.13 10.57 -10.68
N GLN A 205 3.45 10.72 -11.81
CA GLN A 205 1.99 10.79 -11.89
C GLN A 205 1.47 9.81 -12.95
N VAL A 206 0.46 9.02 -12.62
CA VAL A 206 -0.24 8.19 -13.61
C VAL A 206 -1.02 9.11 -14.55
N ARG A 207 -0.74 9.01 -15.86
CA ARG A 207 -1.32 9.93 -16.85
C ARG A 207 -2.84 9.83 -16.96
N ALA A 208 -3.38 8.63 -16.81
CA ALA A 208 -4.80 8.38 -16.97
C ALA A 208 -5.60 8.92 -15.77
N THR A 209 -5.16 8.62 -14.55
CA THR A 209 -5.92 8.91 -13.31
C THR A 209 -5.52 10.23 -12.65
N GLY A 210 -4.31 10.73 -12.92
CA GLY A 210 -3.75 11.90 -12.24
C GLY A 210 -3.16 11.60 -10.87
N LYS A 211 -3.17 10.34 -10.39
CA LYS A 211 -2.65 9.97 -9.08
C LYS A 211 -1.14 10.14 -9.01
N MET A 212 -0.66 10.73 -7.91
CA MET A 212 0.76 10.92 -7.61
C MET A 212 1.33 9.70 -6.88
N TYR A 213 2.56 9.35 -7.22
CA TYR A 213 3.34 8.26 -6.62
C TYR A 213 4.82 8.62 -6.51
N ALA A 214 5.57 7.82 -5.76
CA ALA A 214 7.03 7.79 -5.77
C ALA A 214 7.52 6.63 -6.64
N CYS A 215 8.46 6.88 -7.55
CA CYS A 215 9.07 5.87 -8.40
C CYS A 215 10.51 5.60 -7.94
N LYS A 216 10.72 4.48 -7.23
CA LYS A 216 12.05 3.97 -6.87
C LYS A 216 12.66 3.29 -8.09
N LYS A 217 13.68 3.89 -8.68
CA LYS A 217 14.40 3.37 -9.85
C LYS A 217 15.67 2.65 -9.39
N LEU A 218 15.79 1.37 -9.75
CA LEU A 218 16.96 0.54 -9.50
C LEU A 218 17.74 0.41 -10.81
N GLU A 219 18.92 1.03 -10.90
CA GLU A 219 19.76 0.98 -12.10
C GLU A 219 20.22 -0.46 -12.39
N LYS A 220 19.84 -1.03 -13.53
CA LYS A 220 20.12 -2.45 -13.87
C LYS A 220 21.60 -2.81 -13.74
N LYS A 221 22.49 -1.96 -14.27
CA LYS A 221 23.95 -2.15 -14.17
C LYS A 221 24.46 -2.11 -12.73
N ARG A 222 23.84 -1.31 -11.86
CA ARG A 222 24.22 -1.19 -10.45
C ARG A 222 23.75 -2.38 -9.64
N VAL A 223 22.54 -2.88 -9.92
CA VAL A 223 22.00 -4.12 -9.35
C VAL A 223 22.96 -5.27 -9.68
N LYS A 224 23.30 -5.45 -10.96
CA LYS A 224 24.24 -6.50 -11.41
C LYS A 224 25.62 -6.38 -10.77
N LYS A 225 26.21 -5.18 -10.76
CA LYS A 225 27.53 -4.93 -10.16
C LYS A 225 27.58 -5.33 -8.68
N ARG A 226 26.47 -5.18 -7.96
CA ARG A 226 26.37 -5.45 -6.52
C ARG A 226 25.74 -6.80 -6.19
N LYS A 227 25.40 -7.61 -7.19
CA LYS A 227 24.65 -8.88 -7.01
C LYS A 227 23.36 -8.68 -6.19
N GLY A 228 22.63 -7.61 -6.51
CA GLY A 228 21.45 -7.15 -5.78
C GLY A 228 20.11 -7.72 -6.24
N GLU A 229 20.10 -8.68 -7.16
CA GLU A 229 18.92 -9.21 -7.83
C GLU A 229 17.94 -9.84 -6.83
N ALA A 230 18.43 -10.69 -5.94
CA ALA A 230 17.63 -11.35 -4.93
C ALA A 230 17.00 -10.35 -3.95
N MET A 231 17.74 -9.32 -3.55
CA MET A 231 17.27 -8.25 -2.66
C MET A 231 16.15 -7.42 -3.33
N ALA A 232 16.35 -7.02 -4.58
CA ALA A 232 15.35 -6.27 -5.34
C ALA A 232 14.07 -7.06 -5.57
N LEU A 233 14.18 -8.35 -5.91
CA LEU A 233 13.03 -9.23 -6.11
C LEU A 233 12.30 -9.50 -4.80
N ASN A 234 13.04 -9.68 -3.70
CA ASN A 234 12.47 -9.88 -2.37
C ASN A 234 11.69 -8.64 -1.90
N GLU A 235 12.26 -7.44 -2.01
CA GLU A 235 11.57 -6.18 -1.68
C GLU A 235 10.26 -6.08 -2.46
N LYS A 236 10.31 -6.32 -3.78
CA LYS A 236 9.14 -6.29 -4.65
C LYS A 236 8.06 -7.30 -4.20
N ARG A 237 8.43 -8.55 -3.94
CA ARG A 237 7.48 -9.62 -3.53
C ARG A 237 6.80 -9.31 -2.21
N ILE A 238 7.56 -8.80 -1.23
CA ILE A 238 7.01 -8.41 0.06
C ILE A 238 6.02 -7.26 -0.11
N LEU A 239 6.40 -6.23 -0.87
CA LEU A 239 5.53 -5.07 -1.11
C LEU A 239 4.24 -5.41 -1.90
N GLU A 240 4.24 -6.45 -2.73
CA GLU A 240 3.01 -6.94 -3.38
C GLU A 240 2.07 -7.67 -2.42
N LYS A 241 2.63 -8.37 -1.44
CA LYS A 241 1.88 -9.18 -0.48
C LYS A 241 1.26 -8.30 0.62
N VAL A 242 2.00 -7.29 1.07
CA VAL A 242 1.61 -6.45 2.21
C VAL A 242 0.55 -5.44 1.79
N ASN A 243 -0.63 -5.54 2.41
CA ASN A 243 -1.69 -4.55 2.31
C ASN A 243 -1.94 -3.92 3.69
N SER A 244 -1.13 -2.90 4.02
CA SER A 244 -1.22 -2.16 5.28
C SER A 244 -1.34 -0.66 5.03
N ARG A 245 -2.09 0.02 5.89
CA ARG A 245 -2.14 1.49 5.94
C ARG A 245 -0.84 2.10 6.47
N PHE A 246 -0.08 1.35 7.25
CA PHE A 246 1.12 1.80 7.94
C PHE A 246 2.41 1.35 7.24
N VAL A 247 2.30 0.73 6.07
CA VAL A 247 3.42 0.39 5.17
C VAL A 247 3.16 1.02 3.81
N VAL A 248 4.21 1.47 3.12
CA VAL A 248 4.08 1.97 1.74
C VAL A 248 3.59 0.84 0.83
N SER A 249 2.65 1.15 -0.04
CA SER A 249 2.06 0.16 -0.96
C SER A 249 2.72 0.24 -2.32
N LEU A 250 2.99 -0.91 -2.95
CA LEU A 250 3.43 -0.98 -4.34
C LEU A 250 2.21 -1.01 -5.26
N ALA A 251 2.11 -0.03 -6.16
CA ALA A 251 1.04 0.03 -7.16
C ALA A 251 1.46 -0.54 -8.51
N TYR A 252 2.74 -0.39 -8.89
CA TYR A 252 3.25 -0.91 -10.16
C TYR A 252 4.71 -1.35 -10.08
N ALA A 253 5.05 -2.44 -10.76
CA ALA A 253 6.42 -2.90 -11.00
C ALA A 253 6.66 -3.06 -12.51
N TYR A 254 7.55 -2.24 -13.06
CA TYR A 254 7.84 -2.23 -14.50
C TYR A 254 9.32 -1.98 -14.77
N GLU A 255 9.74 -2.13 -16.02
CA GLU A 255 11.11 -1.84 -16.43
C GLU A 255 11.22 -0.73 -17.49
N THR A 256 12.43 -0.20 -17.59
CA THR A 256 12.88 0.67 -18.66
C THR A 256 14.15 0.07 -19.26
N LYS A 257 14.71 0.75 -20.27
CA LYS A 257 16.00 0.37 -20.85
C LYS A 257 17.10 0.21 -19.78
N ASP A 258 17.15 1.11 -18.79
CA ASP A 258 18.30 1.23 -17.89
C ASP A 258 17.98 0.92 -16.42
N ALA A 259 16.68 0.80 -16.06
CA ALA A 259 16.26 0.64 -14.67
C ALA A 259 15.02 -0.24 -14.49
N LEU A 260 14.95 -0.91 -13.35
CA LEU A 260 13.74 -1.52 -12.79
C LEU A 260 13.03 -0.48 -11.90
N CYS A 261 11.71 -0.42 -11.95
CA CYS A 261 10.92 0.63 -11.31
C CYS A 261 9.87 0.04 -10.38
N LEU A 262 9.87 0.47 -9.12
CA LEU A 262 8.80 0.25 -8.15
C LEU A 262 8.04 1.57 -7.96
N VAL A 263 6.74 1.58 -8.26
CA VAL A 263 5.86 2.73 -8.08
C VAL A 263 5.11 2.55 -6.77
N LEU A 264 5.49 3.35 -5.78
CA LEU A 264 5.12 3.26 -4.37
C LEU A 264 4.24 4.43 -3.96
N THR A 265 3.42 4.27 -2.93
CA THR A 265 2.73 5.37 -2.24
C THR A 265 3.66 6.55 -2.03
N ILE A 266 3.27 7.74 -2.48
CA ILE A 266 4.05 8.96 -2.27
C ILE A 266 3.86 9.47 -0.83
N MET A 267 4.98 9.73 -0.16
CA MET A 267 5.01 10.24 1.21
C MET A 267 5.66 11.63 1.20
N ASN A 268 4.80 12.65 1.11
CA ASN A 268 5.19 14.02 0.82
C ASN A 268 5.70 14.81 2.03
N GLY A 269 5.40 14.32 3.24
CA GLY A 269 5.78 14.93 4.50
C GLY A 269 7.23 14.68 4.89
N GLY A 270 8.01 13.93 4.11
CA GLY A 270 9.42 13.65 4.40
C GLY A 270 9.63 12.53 5.41
N ASP A 271 10.88 12.24 5.75
CA ASP A 271 11.27 11.19 6.69
C ASP A 271 11.38 11.68 8.14
N LEU A 272 11.18 10.79 9.13
CA LEU A 272 11.26 11.15 10.54
C LEU A 272 12.63 11.71 10.94
N LYS A 273 13.73 11.31 10.28
CA LYS A 273 15.04 11.90 10.57
C LYS A 273 15.04 13.41 10.32
N PHE A 274 14.49 13.86 9.19
CA PHE A 274 14.35 15.29 8.91
C PHE A 274 13.53 15.97 10.00
N HIS A 275 12.39 15.39 10.40
CA HIS A 275 11.54 15.94 11.45
C HIS A 275 12.26 16.04 12.80
N ILE A 276 12.97 14.99 13.23
CA ILE A 276 13.67 14.94 14.52
C ILE A 276 14.80 15.96 14.58
N TYR A 277 15.53 16.17 13.48
CA TYR A 277 16.83 16.84 13.51
C TYR A 277 16.88 18.21 12.85
N ASN A 278 15.88 18.57 12.04
CA ASN A 278 15.87 19.77 11.21
C ASN A 278 14.66 20.69 11.44
N MET A 279 13.67 20.30 12.25
CA MET A 279 12.49 21.13 12.56
C MET A 279 12.61 21.94 13.86
N GLY A 280 13.79 22.54 14.08
CA GLY A 280 14.08 23.37 15.26
C GLY A 280 14.87 22.61 16.33
N ASN A 281 14.34 22.54 17.55
CA ASN A 281 14.97 21.78 18.63
C ASN A 281 14.92 20.28 18.32
N SER A 282 15.98 19.54 18.65
CA SER A 282 16.04 18.12 18.31
C SER A 282 15.05 17.31 19.16
N GLY A 283 14.32 16.42 18.50
CA GLY A 283 13.26 15.60 19.10
C GLY A 283 11.86 16.22 18.99
N PHE A 284 10.87 15.49 19.50
CA PHE A 284 9.46 15.85 19.52
C PHE A 284 8.96 16.00 20.96
N ASP A 285 7.79 16.60 21.12
CA ASP A 285 6.99 16.37 22.32
C ASP A 285 6.54 14.90 22.39
N GLU A 286 6.26 14.45 23.62
CA GLU A 286 5.90 13.06 23.89
C GLU A 286 4.61 12.65 23.17
N GLN A 287 3.61 13.53 23.08
CA GLN A 287 2.34 13.23 22.41
C GLN A 287 2.56 12.86 20.93
N ARG A 288 3.39 13.63 20.22
CA ARG A 288 3.77 13.35 18.83
C ARG A 288 4.57 12.05 18.69
N ALA A 289 5.55 11.82 19.56
CA ALA A 289 6.35 10.60 19.54
C ALA A 289 5.49 9.35 19.78
N ILE A 290 4.57 9.38 20.74
CA ILE A 290 3.69 8.27 21.08
C ILE A 290 2.65 8.01 19.99
N PHE A 291 2.12 9.05 19.34
CA PHE A 291 1.23 8.87 18.19
C PHE A 291 1.93 8.12 17.05
N TYR A 292 3.14 8.53 16.66
CA TYR A 292 3.91 7.83 15.62
C TYR A 292 4.32 6.42 16.06
N ALA A 293 4.69 6.23 17.33
CA ALA A 293 4.99 4.89 17.86
C ALA A 293 3.79 3.95 17.77
N ALA A 294 2.58 4.44 18.02
CA ALA A 294 1.35 3.65 17.87
C ALA A 294 1.10 3.24 16.41
N GLU A 295 1.30 4.14 15.45
CA GLU A 295 1.17 3.82 14.02
C GLU A 295 2.26 2.83 13.56
N ILE A 296 3.50 3.01 14.01
CA ILE A 296 4.61 2.08 13.70
C ILE A 296 4.31 0.71 14.29
N CYS A 297 3.78 0.64 15.52
CA CYS A 297 3.37 -0.61 16.15
C CYS A 297 2.32 -1.37 15.31
N CYS A 298 1.31 -0.68 14.76
CA CYS A 298 0.36 -1.28 13.84
C CYS A 298 1.02 -1.77 12.55
N GLY A 299 1.94 -1.00 11.98
CA GLY A 299 2.69 -1.41 10.78
C GLY A 299 3.56 -2.66 11.00
N LEU A 300 4.23 -2.75 12.15
CA LEU A 300 4.98 -3.94 12.54
C LEU A 300 4.06 -5.16 12.74
N GLU A 301 2.94 -4.99 13.43
CA GLU A 301 1.96 -6.06 13.62
C GLU A 301 1.40 -6.57 12.28
N ASP A 302 1.13 -5.68 11.32
CA ASP A 302 0.68 -6.06 9.98
C ASP A 302 1.74 -6.89 9.23
N LEU A 303 3.02 -6.51 9.32
CA LEU A 303 4.13 -7.29 8.74
C LEU A 303 4.28 -8.64 9.44
N HIS A 304 4.24 -8.67 10.78
CA HIS A 304 4.41 -9.89 11.57
C HIS A 304 3.26 -10.88 11.35
N ARG A 305 2.02 -10.39 11.13
CA ARG A 305 0.86 -11.21 10.76
C ARG A 305 1.08 -11.94 9.43
N GLU A 306 1.76 -11.31 8.50
CA GLU A 306 2.20 -11.91 7.23
C GLU A 306 3.51 -12.71 7.35
N ARG A 307 3.97 -12.91 8.58
CA ARG A 307 5.23 -13.57 8.95
C ARG A 307 6.48 -12.88 8.40
N ILE A 308 6.44 -11.56 8.21
CA ILE A 308 7.56 -10.78 7.71
C ILE A 308 8.23 -10.03 8.86
N VAL A 309 9.53 -10.22 9.05
CA VAL A 309 10.36 -9.38 9.92
C VAL A 309 10.97 -8.24 9.10
N TYR A 310 10.96 -7.01 9.61
CA TYR A 310 11.37 -5.82 8.87
C TYR A 310 12.89 -5.55 8.92
N ARG A 311 13.50 -5.63 10.11
CA ARG A 311 14.96 -5.58 10.38
C ARG A 311 15.70 -4.27 10.09
N ASP A 312 15.03 -3.20 9.66
CA ASP A 312 15.69 -1.91 9.40
C ASP A 312 14.87 -0.71 9.89
N LEU A 313 14.29 -0.82 11.08
CA LEU A 313 13.53 0.27 11.71
C LEU A 313 14.46 1.37 12.20
N LYS A 314 14.33 2.55 11.57
CA LYS A 314 15.12 3.76 11.84
C LYS A 314 14.39 5.00 11.29
N PRO A 315 14.74 6.22 11.74
CA PRO A 315 13.99 7.43 11.38
C PRO A 315 13.98 7.73 9.87
N GLU A 316 15.03 7.35 9.13
CA GLU A 316 15.08 7.51 7.67
C GLU A 316 13.99 6.72 6.93
N ASN A 317 13.54 5.60 7.50
CA ASN A 317 12.63 4.67 6.82
C ASN A 317 11.16 4.89 7.20
N ILE A 318 10.87 5.84 8.10
CA ILE A 318 9.49 6.21 8.47
C ILE A 318 9.15 7.52 7.78
N LEU A 319 8.16 7.49 6.90
CA LEU A 319 7.80 8.63 6.05
C LEU A 319 6.42 9.17 6.42
N LEU A 320 6.21 10.48 6.29
CA LEU A 320 4.93 11.14 6.54
C LEU A 320 4.16 11.41 5.24
N ASP A 321 2.84 11.25 5.27
CA ASP A 321 1.94 11.70 4.20
C ASP A 321 1.54 13.18 4.38
N ASP A 322 0.72 13.71 3.47
CA ASP A 322 0.27 15.11 3.51
C ASP A 322 -0.67 15.42 4.69
N ARG A 323 -1.21 14.40 5.36
CA ARG A 323 -2.08 14.54 6.54
C ARG A 323 -1.33 14.36 7.86
N GLY A 324 -0.07 13.93 7.81
CA GLY A 324 0.79 13.73 8.97
C GLY A 324 0.82 12.31 9.51
N HIS A 325 0.19 11.34 8.84
CA HIS A 325 0.28 9.93 9.21
C HIS A 325 1.59 9.33 8.69
N ILE A 326 2.14 8.36 9.41
CA ILE A 326 3.38 7.69 9.01
C ILE A 326 3.14 6.42 8.21
N ARG A 327 4.16 6.02 7.44
CA ARG A 327 4.30 4.65 6.93
C ARG A 327 5.74 4.18 7.00
N ILE A 328 5.92 2.90 7.28
CA ILE A 328 7.17 2.17 7.12
C ILE A 328 7.48 2.04 5.61
N SER A 329 8.73 2.30 5.24
CA SER A 329 9.23 2.25 3.86
C SER A 329 10.51 1.43 3.75
N ASP A 330 11.02 1.23 2.54
CA ASP A 330 12.27 0.49 2.24
C ASP A 330 12.34 -0.92 2.86
N LEU A 331 11.68 -1.89 2.23
CA LEU A 331 11.60 -3.28 2.71
C LEU A 331 12.74 -4.15 2.15
N GLY A 332 13.85 -3.54 1.72
CA GLY A 332 14.98 -4.24 1.12
C GLY A 332 15.64 -5.28 2.03
N LEU A 333 15.58 -5.09 3.36
CA LEU A 333 16.11 -6.02 4.35
C LEU A 333 15.03 -6.91 4.99
N ALA A 334 13.76 -6.72 4.67
CA ALA A 334 12.68 -7.51 5.23
C ALA A 334 12.74 -8.95 4.73
N VAL A 335 12.33 -9.92 5.54
CA VAL A 335 12.31 -11.34 5.17
C VAL A 335 11.04 -12.00 5.70
N GLN A 336 10.41 -12.84 4.88
CA GLN A 336 9.34 -13.71 5.33
C GLN A 336 9.93 -14.94 6.03
N ILE A 337 9.51 -15.18 7.27
CA ILE A 337 9.93 -16.30 8.10
C ILE A 337 8.89 -17.42 7.98
N PRO A 338 9.27 -18.63 7.55
CA PRO A 338 8.34 -19.76 7.54
C PRO A 338 7.74 -20.02 8.92
N GLU A 339 6.54 -20.61 8.95
CA GLU A 339 5.87 -20.94 10.21
C GLU A 339 6.68 -21.96 11.01
N GLY A 340 6.80 -21.76 12.33
CA GLY A 340 7.61 -22.61 13.21
C GLY A 340 9.14 -22.45 13.06
N GLU A 341 9.62 -21.63 12.11
CA GLU A 341 11.04 -21.43 11.87
C GLU A 341 11.59 -20.13 12.46
N THR A 342 12.93 -20.05 12.52
CA THR A 342 13.71 -18.87 12.89
C THR A 342 14.72 -18.56 11.78
N ILE A 343 15.15 -17.31 11.68
CA ILE A 343 16.20 -16.92 10.73
C ILE A 343 17.46 -16.48 11.47
N ARG A 344 18.60 -16.53 10.78
CA ARG A 344 19.87 -15.99 11.25
C ARG A 344 20.44 -15.04 10.22
N GLY A 345 20.93 -13.89 10.67
CA GLY A 345 21.62 -12.95 9.80
C GLY A 345 21.87 -11.61 10.46
N ARG A 346 23.13 -11.17 10.42
CA ARG A 346 23.58 -9.88 10.93
C ARG A 346 23.37 -8.77 9.90
N VAL A 347 22.13 -8.30 9.77
CA VAL A 347 21.73 -7.22 8.85
C VAL A 347 20.99 -6.11 9.61
N GLY A 348 21.01 -4.90 9.07
CA GLY A 348 20.39 -3.72 9.65
C GLY A 348 21.38 -2.57 9.82
N THR A 349 20.89 -1.46 10.37
CA THR A 349 21.68 -0.24 10.55
C THR A 349 22.38 -0.24 11.92
N VAL A 350 23.67 0.14 11.94
CA VAL A 350 24.47 0.24 13.18
C VAL A 350 23.79 1.20 14.17
N GLY A 351 23.62 0.76 15.42
CA GLY A 351 22.90 1.48 16.48
C GLY A 351 21.42 1.11 16.61
N TYR A 352 20.84 0.46 15.59
CA TYR A 352 19.44 -0.01 15.59
C TYR A 352 19.31 -1.53 15.56
N MET A 353 20.38 -2.26 15.22
CA MET A 353 20.38 -3.72 15.32
C MET A 353 20.25 -4.15 16.78
N ALA A 354 19.33 -5.07 17.06
CA ALA A 354 19.15 -5.65 18.39
C ALA A 354 20.37 -6.50 18.82
N PRO A 355 20.57 -6.72 20.14
CA PRO A 355 21.68 -7.52 20.66
C PRO A 355 21.81 -8.90 20.02
N GLU A 356 20.70 -9.64 19.86
CA GLU A 356 20.69 -10.97 19.27
C GLU A 356 21.09 -10.96 17.78
N VAL A 357 20.80 -9.87 17.06
CA VAL A 357 21.23 -9.68 15.66
C VAL A 357 22.74 -9.42 15.59
N ILE A 358 23.26 -8.60 16.51
CA ILE A 358 24.69 -8.29 16.59
C ILE A 358 25.50 -9.53 16.95
N GLN A 359 24.99 -10.35 17.87
CA GLN A 359 25.57 -11.62 18.30
C GLN A 359 25.36 -12.75 17.28
N ASN A 360 24.63 -12.49 16.19
CA ASN A 360 24.35 -13.44 15.11
C ASN A 360 23.60 -14.70 15.60
N GLU A 361 22.72 -14.51 16.58
CA GLU A 361 21.80 -15.52 17.08
C GLU A 361 20.63 -15.72 16.10
N SER A 362 19.85 -16.77 16.31
CA SER A 362 18.62 -16.99 15.57
C SER A 362 17.48 -16.19 16.19
N TYR A 363 16.63 -15.56 15.36
CA TYR A 363 15.55 -14.71 15.82
C TYR A 363 14.30 -14.83 14.92
N THR A 364 13.18 -14.32 15.42
CA THR A 364 11.93 -14.13 14.66
C THR A 364 11.64 -12.64 14.48
N PHE A 365 10.79 -12.06 15.31
CA PHE A 365 10.31 -10.68 15.20
C PHE A 365 10.88 -9.73 16.25
N SER A 366 11.62 -10.27 17.24
CA SER A 366 12.21 -9.50 18.34
C SER A 366 13.07 -8.30 17.92
N PRO A 367 13.78 -8.29 16.76
CA PRO A 367 14.56 -7.12 16.36
C PRO A 367 13.70 -5.90 16.01
N ASP A 368 12.46 -6.10 15.57
CA ASP A 368 11.58 -5.00 15.19
C ASP A 368 11.06 -4.25 16.42
N TRP A 369 10.74 -4.97 17.51
CA TRP A 369 10.34 -4.37 18.79
C TRP A 369 11.48 -3.60 19.45
N TRP A 370 12.70 -4.11 19.36
CA TRP A 370 13.90 -3.37 19.72
C TRP A 370 14.03 -2.07 18.93
N GLY A 371 13.86 -2.15 17.60
CA GLY A 371 13.87 -0.99 16.72
C GLY A 371 12.83 0.05 17.11
N LEU A 372 11.63 -0.38 17.54
CA LEU A 372 10.58 0.52 18.03
C LEU A 372 11.03 1.26 19.30
N GLY A 373 11.68 0.55 20.23
CA GLY A 373 12.29 1.17 21.43
C GLY A 373 13.35 2.22 21.06
N CYS A 374 14.23 1.92 20.10
CA CYS A 374 15.21 2.88 19.58
C CYS A 374 14.53 4.13 19.00
N LEU A 375 13.44 3.96 18.23
CA LEU A 375 12.71 5.07 17.63
C LEU A 375 11.98 5.94 18.67
N ILE A 376 11.29 5.35 19.64
CA ILE A 376 10.62 6.12 20.71
C ILE A 376 11.65 6.95 21.46
N PHE A 377 12.77 6.33 21.84
CA PHE A 377 13.87 7.03 22.50
C PHE A 377 14.38 8.21 21.65
N GLU A 378 14.69 7.97 20.37
CA GLU A 378 15.28 8.98 19.51
C GLU A 378 14.32 10.12 19.18
N MET A 379 13.02 9.82 19.03
CA MET A 379 11.97 10.82 18.86
C MET A 379 11.87 11.75 20.07
N ILE A 380 11.92 11.24 21.31
CA ILE A 380 11.80 12.07 22.51
C ILE A 380 13.12 12.78 22.84
N GLN A 381 14.22 12.03 22.90
CA GLN A 381 15.52 12.56 23.29
C GLN A 381 16.08 13.53 22.24
N GLY A 382 15.85 13.25 20.95
CA GLY A 382 16.47 13.95 19.82
C GLY A 382 17.88 13.44 19.50
N GLN A 383 18.23 12.24 19.95
CA GLN A 383 19.46 11.52 19.59
C GLN A 383 19.27 10.01 19.78
N SER A 384 20.04 9.19 19.06
CA SER A 384 20.03 7.73 19.20
C SER A 384 20.53 7.28 20.59
N PRO A 385 19.98 6.18 21.17
CA PRO A 385 20.33 5.72 22.52
C PRO A 385 21.80 5.33 22.68
N PHE A 386 22.42 4.76 21.65
CA PHE A 386 23.79 4.21 21.74
C PHE A 386 24.83 4.98 20.94
N ARG A 387 24.42 6.04 20.24
CA ARG A 387 25.31 6.83 19.39
C ARG A 387 24.92 8.31 19.37
N ARG A 388 25.81 9.17 19.86
CA ARG A 388 25.58 10.61 19.86
C ARG A 388 25.68 11.19 18.45
N ARG A 389 24.94 12.27 18.20
CA ARG A 389 24.97 12.95 16.89
C ARG A 389 26.37 13.51 16.61
N LYS A 390 26.86 13.30 15.38
CA LYS A 390 28.23 13.67 14.93
C LYS A 390 29.37 12.97 15.68
N GLU A 391 29.08 11.99 16.53
CA GLU A 391 30.09 11.17 17.19
C GLU A 391 30.79 10.27 16.17
N ARG A 392 32.13 10.35 16.16
CA ARG A 392 33.00 9.50 15.35
C ARG A 392 33.50 8.34 16.20
N VAL A 393 32.69 7.30 16.29
CA VAL A 393 33.02 6.04 16.96
C VAL A 393 33.07 4.90 15.96
N LYS A 394 33.94 3.90 16.24
CA LYS A 394 34.01 2.67 15.46
C LYS A 394 32.73 1.86 15.65
N ARG A 395 32.40 1.02 14.67
CA ARG A 395 31.20 0.17 14.69
C ARG A 395 31.20 -0.76 15.91
N GLU A 396 32.37 -1.32 16.24
CA GLU A 396 32.53 -2.30 17.31
C GLU A 396 32.22 -1.69 18.68
N GLU A 397 32.51 -0.41 18.89
CA GLU A 397 32.17 0.29 20.13
C GLU A 397 30.66 0.52 20.23
N VAL A 398 29.99 0.95 19.16
CA VAL A 398 28.52 1.06 19.16
C VAL A 398 27.87 -0.30 19.40
N ASP A 399 28.40 -1.36 18.77
CA ASP A 399 27.92 -2.72 18.97
C ASP A 399 28.12 -3.18 20.43
N ARG A 400 29.22 -2.78 21.10
CA ARG A 400 29.46 -3.04 22.52
C ARG A 400 28.43 -2.32 23.40
N ARG A 401 28.22 -1.02 23.19
CA ARG A 401 27.23 -0.22 23.92
C ARG A 401 25.83 -0.82 23.83
N VAL A 402 25.42 -1.25 22.63
CA VAL A 402 24.11 -1.90 22.42
C VAL A 402 23.96 -3.18 23.27
N ARG A 403 25.05 -3.94 23.48
CA ARG A 403 25.00 -5.20 24.26
C ARG A 403 25.10 -4.98 25.76
N GLU A 404 25.89 -4.02 26.19
CA GLU A 404 26.37 -3.93 27.58
C GLU A 404 25.85 -2.70 28.33
N ASP A 405 25.67 -1.58 27.64
CA ASP A 405 25.37 -0.31 28.30
C ASP A 405 23.84 -0.13 28.45
N PRO A 406 23.37 0.34 29.62
CA PRO A 406 21.99 0.79 29.76
C PRO A 406 21.80 2.12 29.03
N GLU A 407 20.60 2.37 28.56
CA GLU A 407 20.22 3.65 27.97
C GLU A 407 20.05 4.76 29.03
N GLU A 408 20.49 5.98 28.70
CA GLU A 408 20.41 7.15 29.59
C GLU A 408 19.24 8.05 29.19
N TYR A 409 18.34 8.34 30.13
CA TYR A 409 17.14 9.16 29.90
C TYR A 409 17.31 10.57 30.47
N SER A 410 17.03 11.60 29.65
CA SER A 410 16.94 12.97 30.15
C SER A 410 15.57 13.28 30.78
N GLU A 411 15.43 14.50 31.30
CA GLU A 411 14.17 15.05 31.84
C GLU A 411 13.04 15.16 30.81
N LYS A 412 13.33 14.93 29.51
CA LYS A 412 12.31 14.93 28.45
C LYS A 412 11.33 13.76 28.52
N PHE A 413 11.66 12.70 29.25
CA PHE A 413 10.84 11.49 29.32
C PHE A 413 9.95 11.50 30.56
N SER A 414 8.65 11.27 30.38
CA SER A 414 7.78 10.83 31.48
C SER A 414 8.22 9.47 32.02
N GLU A 415 7.73 9.09 33.21
CA GLU A 415 8.01 7.76 33.76
C GLU A 415 7.43 6.65 32.87
N GLU A 416 6.25 6.85 32.30
CA GLU A 416 5.66 5.91 31.33
C GLU A 416 6.47 5.81 30.03
N ALA A 417 7.08 6.91 29.57
CA ALA A 417 7.94 6.91 28.38
C ALA A 417 9.29 6.20 28.65
N LYS A 418 9.85 6.35 29.86
CA LYS A 418 11.02 5.56 30.28
C LYS A 418 10.68 4.08 30.34
N ASP A 419 9.54 3.75 30.94
CA ASP A 419 9.09 2.37 31.13
C ASP A 419 8.92 1.62 29.80
N ILE A 420 8.20 2.20 28.83
CA ILE A 420 8.03 1.57 27.51
C ILE A 420 9.37 1.39 26.78
N CYS A 421 10.27 2.38 26.85
CA CYS A 421 11.58 2.28 26.23
C CYS A 421 12.41 1.17 26.87
N ARG A 422 12.45 1.06 28.21
CA ARG A 422 13.17 -0.01 28.91
C ARG A 422 12.62 -1.39 28.55
N ALA A 423 11.30 -1.51 28.50
CA ALA A 423 10.63 -2.77 28.17
C ALA A 423 10.91 -3.23 26.72
N LEU A 424 10.98 -2.30 25.76
CA LEU A 424 11.33 -2.59 24.35
C LEU A 424 12.84 -2.74 24.13
N LEU A 425 13.68 -2.05 24.91
CA LEU A 425 15.15 -2.11 24.86
C LEU A 425 15.75 -3.12 25.85
N ALA A 426 14.92 -4.05 26.35
CA ALA A 426 15.39 -5.23 27.08
C ALA A 426 16.37 -6.01 26.19
N LYS A 427 17.56 -6.27 26.73
CA LYS A 427 18.67 -6.85 25.97
C LYS A 427 18.41 -8.32 25.68
N ASP A 428 17.81 -9.07 26.62
CA ASP A 428 17.29 -10.41 26.38
C ASP A 428 15.96 -10.32 25.60
N PRO A 429 15.87 -10.90 24.39
CA PRO A 429 14.62 -10.91 23.63
C PRO A 429 13.46 -11.64 24.33
N LYS A 430 13.71 -12.54 25.29
CA LYS A 430 12.65 -13.24 26.05
C LYS A 430 11.95 -12.34 27.06
N GLU A 431 12.65 -11.32 27.56
CA GLU A 431 12.10 -10.35 28.51
C GLU A 431 11.53 -9.11 27.78
N ARG A 432 11.81 -8.98 26.48
CA ARG A 432 11.42 -7.83 25.67
C ARG A 432 9.91 -7.79 25.41
N LEU A 433 9.32 -6.61 25.61
CA LEU A 433 7.91 -6.38 25.32
C LEU A 433 7.61 -6.65 23.84
N GLY A 434 6.51 -7.36 23.57
CA GLY A 434 6.13 -7.83 22.23
C GLY A 434 6.72 -9.19 21.85
N CYS A 435 7.53 -9.81 22.72
CA CYS A 435 8.14 -11.12 22.49
C CYS A 435 7.62 -12.21 23.45
N GLN A 436 6.63 -11.92 24.31
CA GLN A 436 6.16 -12.84 25.36
C GLN A 436 4.94 -13.70 24.92
N GLY A 437 4.57 -13.66 23.64
CA GLY A 437 3.55 -14.51 23.01
C GLY A 437 2.34 -13.75 22.44
N GLY A 438 2.09 -12.52 22.89
CA GLY A 438 1.01 -11.64 22.44
C GLY A 438 1.42 -10.62 21.38
N GLY A 439 2.71 -10.47 21.07
CA GLY A 439 3.18 -9.63 19.96
C GLY A 439 2.77 -8.16 20.11
N GLY A 440 2.22 -7.59 19.05
CA GLY A 440 1.73 -6.20 19.07
C GLY A 440 0.66 -5.93 20.13
N ALA A 441 -0.14 -6.94 20.52
CA ALA A 441 -1.18 -6.76 21.53
C ALA A 441 -0.61 -6.39 22.91
N GLU A 442 0.55 -6.95 23.29
CA GLU A 442 1.25 -6.60 24.54
C GLU A 442 1.70 -5.15 24.52
N VAL A 443 2.29 -4.72 23.40
CA VAL A 443 2.79 -3.35 23.22
C VAL A 443 1.63 -2.35 23.28
N LYS A 444 0.51 -2.64 22.60
CA LYS A 444 -0.69 -1.79 22.59
C LYS A 444 -1.36 -1.65 23.97
N GLN A 445 -1.16 -2.61 24.88
CA GLN A 445 -1.72 -2.59 26.24
C GLN A 445 -0.88 -1.77 27.23
N HIS A 446 0.31 -1.33 26.84
CA HIS A 446 1.16 -0.52 27.70
C HIS A 446 0.49 0.80 28.09
N ARG A 447 0.67 1.24 29.34
CA ARG A 447 -0.01 2.42 29.93
C ARG A 447 0.24 3.72 29.17
N ILE A 448 1.37 3.84 28.48
CA ILE A 448 1.70 4.99 27.62
C ILE A 448 0.65 5.20 26.51
N PHE A 449 0.03 4.13 26.03
CA PHE A 449 -0.99 4.17 24.97
C PHE A 449 -2.43 4.23 25.49
N LYS A 450 -2.66 4.45 26.80
CA LYS A 450 -4.01 4.44 27.40
C LYS A 450 -5.02 5.36 26.72
N ASN A 451 -4.55 6.45 26.11
CA ASN A 451 -5.39 7.43 25.41
C ASN A 451 -5.51 7.17 23.89
N ILE A 452 -4.91 6.09 23.37
CA ILE A 452 -4.96 5.72 21.95
C ILE A 452 -5.97 4.59 21.75
N ASN A 453 -7.07 4.88 21.07
CA ASN A 453 -7.97 3.83 20.59
C ASN A 453 -7.40 3.24 19.28
N PHE A 454 -6.71 2.10 19.37
CA PHE A 454 -6.06 1.47 18.22
C PHE A 454 -6.99 1.11 17.06
N LYS A 455 -8.25 0.69 17.30
CA LYS A 455 -9.20 0.44 16.21
C LYS A 455 -9.54 1.72 15.44
N ARG A 456 -9.65 2.85 16.15
CA ARG A 456 -9.83 4.17 15.51
C ARG A 456 -8.56 4.63 14.79
N LEU A 457 -7.38 4.35 15.33
CA LEU A 457 -6.10 4.62 14.66
C LEU A 457 -5.99 3.82 13.36
N GLU A 458 -6.22 2.51 13.42
CA GLU A 458 -6.24 1.59 12.27
C GLU A 458 -7.29 2.03 11.23
N ALA A 459 -8.45 2.54 11.68
CA ALA A 459 -9.49 3.12 10.83
C ALA A 459 -9.19 4.55 10.33
N ASN A 460 -8.05 5.16 10.69
CA ASN A 460 -7.64 6.52 10.30
C ASN A 460 -8.62 7.61 10.75
N MET A 461 -9.15 7.43 11.97
CA MET A 461 -10.12 8.31 12.64
C MET A 461 -9.52 9.13 13.79
N LEU A 462 -8.19 9.08 13.96
CA LEU A 462 -7.47 9.92 14.91
C LEU A 462 -6.64 10.92 14.11
N ASP A 463 -6.79 12.21 14.41
CA ASP A 463 -6.01 13.25 13.75
C ASP A 463 -4.57 13.25 14.27
N PRO A 464 -3.56 13.29 13.39
CA PRO A 464 -2.18 13.41 13.80
C PRO A 464 -1.91 14.72 14.55
N PRO A 465 -1.05 14.71 15.58
CA PRO A 465 -0.70 15.91 16.34
C PRO A 465 0.14 16.93 15.53
N PHE A 466 0.65 16.52 14.37
CA PHE A 466 1.39 17.38 13.46
C PHE A 466 0.96 17.10 12.01
N ILE A 467 0.64 18.17 11.28
CA ILE A 467 0.29 18.14 9.86
C ILE A 467 1.38 18.88 9.08
N PRO A 468 2.04 18.25 8.09
CA PRO A 468 3.02 18.92 7.25
C PRO A 468 2.40 20.08 6.47
N ASP A 469 3.13 21.19 6.33
CA ASP A 469 2.72 22.30 5.46
C ASP A 469 2.77 21.82 4.00
N PRO A 470 1.63 21.85 3.26
CA PRO A 470 1.58 21.40 1.88
C PRO A 470 2.51 22.18 0.95
N ARG A 471 2.91 23.42 1.33
CA ARG A 471 3.83 24.30 0.60
C ARG A 471 5.30 24.02 0.89
N ALA A 472 5.59 23.31 1.98
CA ALA A 472 6.94 22.97 2.37
C ALA A 472 7.45 21.70 1.68
N VAL A 473 8.78 21.61 1.59
CA VAL A 473 9.50 20.45 1.07
C VAL A 473 10.37 19.91 2.20
N TYR A 474 9.97 18.77 2.75
CA TYR A 474 10.63 18.11 3.88
C TYR A 474 11.72 17.15 3.42
N CYS A 475 12.62 17.63 2.57
CA CYS A 475 13.79 16.87 2.14
C CYS A 475 14.97 17.81 1.90
N LYS A 476 16.17 17.26 1.72
CA LYS A 476 17.33 18.03 1.27
C LYS A 476 17.08 18.60 -0.12
N ASP A 477 17.73 19.72 -0.45
CA ASP A 477 17.68 20.28 -1.78
C ASP A 477 18.27 19.30 -2.81
N VAL A 478 17.75 19.33 -4.05
CA VAL A 478 18.16 18.40 -5.11
C VAL A 478 19.66 18.48 -5.39
N LEU A 479 20.27 19.66 -5.21
CA LEU A 479 21.71 19.87 -5.38
C LEU A 479 22.55 19.19 -4.30
N ASP A 480 21.98 18.98 -3.11
CA ASP A 480 22.63 18.29 -1.99
C ASP A 480 22.45 16.76 -2.06
N ILE A 481 21.67 16.27 -3.03
CA ILE A 481 21.55 14.85 -3.32
C ILE A 481 22.78 14.44 -4.14
N GLU A 482 23.75 13.80 -3.48
CA GLU A 482 24.97 13.32 -4.12
C GLU A 482 24.65 12.52 -5.40
N GLN A 483 25.28 12.85 -6.52
CA GLN A 483 25.14 12.07 -7.75
C GLN A 483 25.90 10.74 -7.62
N PHE A 484 25.35 9.68 -8.18
CA PHE A 484 26.10 8.44 -8.32
C PHE A 484 27.11 8.55 -9.47
N SER A 485 28.30 7.99 -9.25
CA SER A 485 29.20 7.69 -10.36
C SER A 485 28.57 6.67 -11.31
N THR A 486 28.76 6.91 -12.61
CA THR A 486 28.26 6.03 -13.67
C THR A 486 28.95 4.66 -13.59
N VAL A 487 28.16 3.59 -13.68
CA VAL A 487 28.68 2.23 -13.66
C VAL A 487 29.29 1.90 -15.02
N LYS A 488 30.62 1.88 -15.09
CA LYS A 488 31.40 1.43 -16.27
C LYS A 488 31.80 -0.04 -16.13
N GLY A 489 32.05 -0.70 -17.26
CA GLY A 489 32.57 -2.08 -17.31
C GLY A 489 31.56 -3.17 -16.95
N VAL A 490 30.26 -2.87 -16.97
CA VAL A 490 29.19 -3.85 -16.73
C VAL A 490 28.29 -3.92 -17.96
N ASN A 491 28.24 -5.11 -18.56
CA ASN A 491 27.35 -5.42 -19.67
C ASN A 491 26.18 -6.24 -19.14
N LEU A 492 24.98 -5.92 -19.63
CA LEU A 492 23.80 -6.74 -19.41
C LEU A 492 23.83 -7.87 -20.45
N ASP A 493 23.48 -9.08 -20.03
CA ASP A 493 23.46 -10.28 -20.87
C ASP A 493 22.11 -11.01 -20.72
N PRO A 494 21.78 -11.98 -21.58
CA PRO A 494 20.48 -12.64 -21.57
C PRO A 494 20.11 -13.34 -20.25
N THR A 495 21.08 -13.67 -19.38
CA THR A 495 20.77 -14.28 -18.08
C THR A 495 20.12 -13.28 -17.12
N ASP A 496 20.29 -11.97 -17.36
CA ASP A 496 19.63 -10.92 -16.60
C ASP A 496 18.13 -10.80 -16.94
N ASP A 497 17.72 -11.21 -18.15
CA ASP A 497 16.35 -11.02 -18.64
C ASP A 497 15.34 -11.88 -17.86
N ASP A 498 15.72 -13.09 -17.44
CA ASP A 498 14.91 -13.93 -16.55
C ASP A 498 14.58 -13.23 -15.23
N PHE A 499 15.55 -12.50 -14.68
CA PHE A 499 15.35 -11.70 -13.46
C PHE A 499 14.42 -10.51 -13.74
N TYR A 500 14.59 -9.81 -14.86
CA TYR A 500 13.74 -8.70 -15.24
C TYR A 500 12.29 -9.14 -15.45
N HIS A 501 12.05 -10.26 -16.15
CA HIS A 501 10.72 -10.83 -16.34
C HIS A 501 10.05 -11.21 -15.02
N LYS A 502 10.79 -11.78 -14.05
CA LYS A 502 10.26 -12.08 -12.70
C LYS A 502 9.91 -10.82 -11.90
N PHE A 503 10.60 -9.71 -12.16
CA PHE A 503 10.37 -8.43 -11.50
C PHE A 503 9.16 -7.69 -12.07
N VAL A 504 9.01 -7.69 -13.40
CA VAL A 504 7.99 -6.91 -14.12
C VAL A 504 6.65 -7.63 -14.10
N THR A 505 5.79 -7.22 -13.17
CA THR A 505 4.43 -7.79 -12.98
C THR A 505 3.32 -6.82 -13.36
N GLY A 506 3.67 -5.59 -13.74
CA GLY A 506 2.69 -4.59 -14.14
C GLY A 506 2.05 -3.93 -12.93
N SER A 507 0.72 -3.89 -12.90
CA SER A 507 -0.06 -3.30 -11.82
C SER A 507 -0.27 -4.30 -10.67
N VAL A 508 -0.33 -3.79 -9.45
CA VAL A 508 -0.72 -4.57 -8.26
C VAL A 508 -2.20 -4.32 -7.98
N SER A 509 -2.99 -5.39 -7.89
CA SER A 509 -4.45 -5.30 -7.97
C SER A 509 -5.10 -4.36 -6.94
N ILE A 510 -4.81 -4.53 -5.65
CA ILE A 510 -5.49 -3.73 -4.59
C ILE A 510 -5.15 -2.24 -4.71
N PRO A 511 -3.87 -1.81 -4.79
CA PRO A 511 -3.55 -0.39 -4.93
C PRO A 511 -4.03 0.23 -6.25
N TRP A 512 -4.00 -0.52 -7.35
CA TRP A 512 -4.52 -0.06 -8.64
C TRP A 512 -6.03 0.17 -8.59
N GLN A 513 -6.79 -0.73 -7.97
CA GLN A 513 -8.24 -0.57 -7.81
C GLN A 513 -8.60 0.58 -6.88
N ASN A 514 -7.88 0.73 -5.76
CA ASN A 514 -8.02 1.90 -4.88
C ASN A 514 -7.75 3.20 -5.63
N GLU A 515 -6.71 3.25 -6.47
CA GLU A 515 -6.45 4.40 -7.33
C GLU A 515 -7.63 4.73 -8.25
N MET A 516 -8.23 3.74 -8.91
CA MET A 516 -9.38 3.99 -9.78
C MET A 516 -10.57 4.57 -9.01
N ILE A 517 -10.77 4.15 -7.76
CA ILE A 517 -11.84 4.62 -6.88
C ILE A 517 -11.55 6.02 -6.34
N GLU A 518 -10.39 6.22 -5.71
CA GLU A 518 -9.96 7.48 -5.10
C GLU A 518 -9.89 8.62 -6.11
N MET A 519 -9.44 8.32 -7.33
CA MET A 519 -9.38 9.30 -8.40
C MET A 519 -10.69 9.40 -9.19
N GLU A 520 -11.81 8.87 -8.69
CA GLU A 520 -13.15 8.89 -9.29
C GLU A 520 -13.27 8.28 -10.71
N CYS A 521 -12.21 7.65 -11.23
CA CYS A 521 -12.21 6.98 -12.53
C CYS A 521 -13.23 5.85 -12.57
N PHE A 522 -13.33 5.06 -11.49
CA PHE A 522 -14.32 3.99 -11.37
C PHE A 522 -15.74 4.54 -11.49
N LYS A 523 -16.08 5.57 -10.71
CA LYS A 523 -17.43 6.18 -10.73
C LYS A 523 -17.79 6.75 -12.11
N GLU A 524 -16.83 7.40 -12.77
CA GLU A 524 -17.07 8.04 -14.08
C GLU A 524 -17.10 7.06 -15.28
N ILE A 525 -16.44 5.91 -15.18
CA ILE A 525 -16.37 4.89 -16.23
C ILE A 525 -17.40 3.77 -16.02
N ASN A 526 -17.66 3.41 -14.76
CA ASN A 526 -18.56 2.32 -14.38
C ASN A 526 -20.03 2.76 -14.46
N VAL A 527 -20.47 3.13 -15.65
CA VAL A 527 -21.85 3.50 -15.94
C VAL A 527 -22.63 2.30 -16.48
N TYR A 528 -23.93 2.31 -16.24
CA TYR A 528 -24.95 1.40 -16.78
C TYR A 528 -25.99 2.25 -17.52
N GLU A 529 -26.64 1.71 -18.56
CA GLU A 529 -27.74 2.42 -19.22
C GLU A 529 -28.92 2.55 -18.25
N ALA A 530 -29.64 3.68 -18.30
CA ALA A 530 -30.63 4.09 -17.30
C ALA A 530 -31.94 3.26 -17.31
N ASP A 531 -32.11 2.36 -18.26
CA ASP A 531 -33.38 1.69 -18.58
C ASP A 531 -33.32 0.15 -18.42
N GLY A 532 -32.27 -0.38 -17.79
CA GLY A 532 -32.08 -1.82 -17.62
C GLY A 532 -31.55 -2.53 -18.87
N THR A 533 -31.19 -1.80 -19.94
CA THR A 533 -30.45 -2.37 -21.07
C THR A 533 -28.96 -2.54 -20.73
N LEU A 534 -28.33 -3.62 -21.21
CA LEU A 534 -26.89 -3.81 -21.06
C LEU A 534 -26.16 -2.72 -21.85
N CYS A 535 -25.14 -2.10 -21.24
CA CYS A 535 -24.27 -1.20 -21.97
C CYS A 535 -23.68 -1.90 -23.21
N PRO A 536 -23.45 -1.19 -24.33
CA PRO A 536 -22.95 -1.80 -25.57
C PRO A 536 -21.64 -2.59 -25.42
N ASP A 537 -20.81 -2.28 -24.41
CA ASP A 537 -19.59 -3.03 -24.10
C ASP A 537 -19.83 -4.37 -23.38
N LEU A 538 -21.02 -4.57 -22.79
CA LEU A 538 -21.45 -5.78 -22.08
C LEU A 538 -22.41 -6.66 -22.90
N ASP A 539 -22.95 -6.15 -24.01
CA ASP A 539 -23.87 -6.89 -24.88
C ASP A 539 -23.11 -7.84 -25.82
N VAL A 540 -23.07 -9.13 -25.47
CA VAL A 540 -22.40 -10.18 -26.26
C VAL A 540 -22.93 -10.28 -27.70
N ASN A 541 -24.19 -9.88 -27.92
CA ASN A 541 -24.83 -9.96 -29.24
C ASN A 541 -24.49 -8.76 -30.13
N ARG A 542 -23.87 -7.70 -29.59
CA ARG A 542 -23.39 -6.58 -30.39
C ARG A 542 -21.94 -6.84 -30.82
N PRO A 543 -21.62 -6.65 -32.12
CA PRO A 543 -20.25 -6.79 -32.58
C PRO A 543 -19.36 -5.71 -31.96
N ASN A 544 -18.13 -6.09 -31.61
CA ASN A 544 -17.12 -5.15 -31.15
C ASN A 544 -16.94 -4.04 -32.20
N PRO A 545 -17.23 -2.77 -31.88
CA PRO A 545 -17.17 -1.71 -32.88
C PRO A 545 -15.74 -1.60 -33.43
N PRO A 546 -15.55 -1.47 -34.76
CA PRO A 546 -14.23 -1.44 -35.37
C PRO A 546 -13.41 -0.28 -34.77
N PRO A 547 -12.08 -0.46 -34.61
CA PRO A 547 -11.23 0.58 -34.05
C PRO A 547 -11.40 1.87 -34.86
N LYS A 548 -11.61 3.00 -34.17
CA LYS A 548 -11.78 4.31 -34.81
C LYS A 548 -10.55 4.59 -35.67
N ARG A 549 -10.72 4.49 -37.00
CA ARG A 549 -9.69 4.81 -37.99
C ARG A 549 -9.21 6.24 -37.76
N GLY A 550 -7.94 6.37 -37.35
CA GLY A 550 -7.30 7.64 -37.07
C GLY A 550 -7.25 8.54 -38.29
N PHE A 551 -6.97 9.83 -38.08
CA PHE A 551 -6.88 10.85 -39.13
C PHE A 551 -5.95 10.43 -40.28
N PHE A 552 -4.82 9.78 -39.97
CA PHE A 552 -3.88 9.26 -40.96
C PHE A 552 -4.47 8.15 -41.85
N TYR A 553 -5.29 7.25 -41.31
CA TYR A 553 -5.95 6.21 -42.11
C TYR A 553 -6.91 6.82 -43.15
N ARG A 554 -7.55 7.96 -42.84
CA ARG A 554 -8.43 8.67 -43.79
C ARG A 554 -7.68 9.45 -44.85
N LEU A 555 -6.44 9.86 -44.58
CA LEU A 555 -5.55 10.49 -45.55
C LEU A 555 -5.01 9.47 -46.55
N PHE A 556 -4.56 8.29 -46.06
CA PHE A 556 -3.98 7.26 -46.94
C PHE A 556 -5.03 6.41 -47.68
N SER A 557 -6.32 6.50 -47.33
CA SER A 557 -7.39 5.85 -48.09
C SER A 557 -7.92 6.71 -49.26
N ARG A 558 -7.37 7.91 -49.48
CA ARG A 558 -7.87 8.86 -50.48
C ARG A 558 -6.98 9.04 -51.71
N GLU A 559 -5.91 8.24 -51.83
CA GLU A 559 -5.02 8.21 -53.00
C GLU A 559 -4.90 6.79 -53.57
N VAL A 560 -5.99 6.22 -54.08
CA VAL A 560 -5.91 5.27 -55.21
C VAL A 560 -7.15 5.47 -56.08
N CYS A 561 -7.11 6.52 -56.90
CA CYS A 561 -7.93 6.59 -58.10
C CYS A 561 -7.04 7.20 -59.19
N PHE A 562 -6.10 6.40 -59.69
CA PHE A 562 -5.53 6.62 -61.01
C PHE A 562 -5.74 5.36 -61.84
N LYS A 563 -6.17 5.64 -63.07
CA LYS A 563 -6.80 4.74 -64.04
C LYS A 563 -5.90 3.59 -64.45
N SER A 564 -6.51 2.42 -64.58
CA SER A 564 -6.04 1.30 -65.38
C SER A 564 -5.96 1.68 -66.86
N GLY A 565 -4.86 1.29 -67.49
CA GLY A 565 -4.74 1.28 -68.93
C GLY A 565 -3.31 0.94 -69.29
N TYR A 566 -3.00 -0.35 -69.41
CA TYR A 566 -2.29 -0.97 -70.53
C TYR A 566 -2.27 -2.48 -70.28
N SER A 567 -2.69 -3.19 -71.33
CA SER A 567 -2.53 -4.63 -71.53
C SER A 567 -1.06 -5.02 -71.52
N ASP A 568 -0.76 -6.26 -71.15
CA ASP A 568 -0.12 -7.20 -72.08
C ASP A 568 -0.13 -8.62 -71.49
N ASP A 569 -0.53 -9.55 -72.35
CA ASP A 569 -0.27 -10.97 -72.27
C ASP A 569 1.25 -11.22 -72.22
N GLU A 570 1.69 -12.24 -71.48
CA GLU A 570 2.59 -13.30 -71.97
C GLU A 570 3.09 -14.22 -70.83
N GLU A 571 2.74 -15.50 -71.00
CA GLU A 571 3.56 -16.70 -70.81
C GLU A 571 4.41 -16.92 -69.54
N GLU A 572 4.01 -17.97 -68.80
CA GLU A 572 4.93 -18.94 -68.15
C GLU A 572 6.05 -19.38 -69.10
N PRO A 573 7.30 -19.68 -68.64
CA PRO A 573 7.54 -20.98 -67.99
C PRO A 573 8.69 -21.08 -66.94
N TYR A 574 8.56 -22.09 -66.05
CA TYR A 574 9.57 -23.05 -65.51
C TYR A 574 10.99 -22.54 -65.09
N ARG A 575 11.66 -23.00 -64.00
CA ARG A 575 11.94 -24.41 -63.61
C ARG A 575 12.86 -24.44 -62.37
N ILE A 576 12.73 -25.53 -61.59
CA ILE A 576 13.64 -26.18 -60.60
C ILE A 576 13.85 -25.49 -59.26
#